data_AF-A0A3B7M3T6-F1
#
_entry.id   AF-A0A3B7M3T6-F1
#
_cell.length_a   1.000
_cell.length_b   1.000
_cell.length_c   1.000
_cell.angle_alpha   90.00
_cell.angle_beta   90.00
_cell.angle_gamma   90.00
#
_symmetry.space_group_name_H-M   'P 1'
#
loop_
_entity.id
_entity.type
_entity.pdbx_description
1 polymer ?
#
loop_
_entity_poly.entity_id
_entity_poly.type
_entity_poly.pdbx_seq_one_letter_code
_entity_poly.pdbx_strand_id
1 'polypeptide(L)'
;MTTLAANLLTGIANISRLCMTQSDTDFEINMSLYPTKNELIIYVFKGGYAYAWRNPKKRIEKIRIDLSDPKLAAMNMFEAFTHIENMAKGHRKEAI
;
A
#
# COMPACT_ATOMS: atom_id res chain seq x y z
N MET A 1 14.24 22.37 0.52
CA MET A 1 13.11 21.49 0.14
C MET A 1 11.89 21.95 0.91
N THR A 2 10.76 22.19 0.25
CA THR A 2 9.52 22.62 0.91
C THR A 2 9.01 21.50 1.83
N THR A 3 8.45 21.82 2.99
CA THR A 3 7.92 20.86 3.99
C THR A 3 6.97 19.83 3.37
N LEU A 4 6.26 20.24 2.31
CA LEU A 4 5.31 19.41 1.60
C LEU A 4 5.97 18.26 0.82
N ALA A 5 7.14 18.50 0.21
CA ALA A 5 7.91 17.45 -0.45
C ALA A 5 8.46 16.43 0.55
N ALA A 6 8.82 16.87 1.76
CA ALA A 6 9.27 15.99 2.83
C ALA A 6 8.15 15.03 3.30
N ASN A 7 6.93 15.54 3.46
CA ASN A 7 5.78 14.72 3.86
C ASN A 7 5.45 13.60 2.85
N LEU A 8 5.56 13.90 1.55
CA LEU A 8 5.34 12.90 0.49
C LEU A 8 6.39 11.78 0.57
N LEU A 9 7.66 12.14 0.73
CA LEU A 9 8.75 11.17 0.88
C LEU A 9 8.59 10.33 2.15
N THR A 10 8.16 10.94 3.26
CA THR A 10 7.83 10.22 4.49
C THR A 10 6.68 9.24 4.27
N GLY A 11 5.63 9.62 3.54
CA GLY A 11 4.53 8.72 3.19
C GLY A 11 4.99 7.50 2.39
N ILE A 12 5.80 7.71 1.34
CA ILE A 12 6.39 6.63 0.55
C ILE A 12 7.27 5.72 1.42
N ALA A 13 8.11 6.30 2.29
CA ALA A 13 8.96 5.54 3.20
C ALA A 13 8.13 4.68 4.17
N ASN A 14 7.02 5.20 4.69
CA ASN A 14 6.12 4.48 5.59
C ASN A 14 5.43 3.30 4.90
N ILE A 15 4.92 3.49 3.67
CA ILE A 15 4.37 2.38 2.88
C ILE A 15 5.45 1.34 2.56
N SER A 16 6.66 1.77 2.19
CA SER A 16 7.78 0.87 1.92
C SER A 16 8.13 0.02 3.16
N ARG A 17 8.16 0.65 4.35
CA ARG A 17 8.33 -0.06 5.63
C ARG A 17 7.19 -1.05 5.89
N LEU A 18 5.96 -0.68 5.58
CA LEU A 18 4.80 -1.57 5.72
C LEU A 18 4.99 -2.82 4.85
N CYS A 19 5.40 -2.66 3.59
CA CYS A 19 5.72 -3.78 2.70
C CYS A 19 6.77 -4.72 3.32
N MET A 20 7.86 -4.18 3.86
CA MET A 20 8.94 -5.00 4.44
C MET A 20 8.53 -5.74 5.73
N THR A 21 7.63 -5.15 6.53
CA THR A 21 7.32 -5.66 7.88
C THR A 21 6.05 -6.50 7.94
N GLN A 22 5.15 -6.32 6.98
CA GLN A 22 3.84 -6.97 6.97
C GLN A 22 3.68 -7.96 5.82
N SER A 23 4.53 -7.92 4.79
CA SER A 23 4.41 -8.90 3.71
C SER A 23 4.97 -10.25 4.14
N ASP A 24 4.25 -11.32 3.79
CA ASP A 24 4.64 -12.71 3.91
C ASP A 24 4.04 -13.54 2.75
N THR A 25 4.10 -14.86 2.85
CA THR A 25 3.59 -15.78 1.81
C THR A 25 2.09 -15.71 1.62
N ASP A 26 1.34 -15.31 2.66
CA ASP A 26 -0.13 -15.31 2.69
C ASP A 26 -0.71 -13.88 2.69
N PHE A 27 0.14 -12.86 2.70
CA PHE A 27 -0.24 -11.47 2.58
C PHE A 27 0.88 -10.68 1.92
N GLU A 28 0.74 -10.31 0.66
CA GLU A 28 1.81 -9.60 -0.08
C GLU A 28 1.39 -8.17 -0.41
N ILE A 29 2.26 -7.19 -0.11
CA ILE A 29 2.03 -5.78 -0.43
C ILE A 29 3.04 -5.35 -1.50
N ASN A 30 2.54 -4.98 -2.68
CA ASN A 30 3.37 -4.46 -3.78
C ASN A 30 3.07 -2.99 -4.04
N MET A 31 4.14 -2.22 -4.15
CA MET A 31 4.08 -0.78 -4.44
C MET A 31 4.63 -0.52 -5.85
N SER A 32 3.91 0.27 -6.64
CA SER A 32 4.28 0.62 -8.02
C SER A 32 4.17 2.14 -8.21
N LEU A 33 5.29 2.80 -8.44
CA LEU A 33 5.36 4.23 -8.71
C LEU A 33 5.37 4.49 -10.22
N TYR A 34 4.48 5.35 -10.70
CA TYR A 34 4.34 5.74 -12.10
C TYR A 34 4.59 7.24 -12.26
N PRO A 35 5.86 7.67 -12.47
CA PRO A 35 6.21 9.09 -12.52
C PRO A 35 5.52 9.85 -13.64
N THR A 36 5.36 9.24 -14.82
CA THR A 36 4.71 9.89 -15.98
C THR A 36 3.22 10.15 -15.79
N LYS A 37 2.59 9.47 -14.83
CA LYS A 37 1.17 9.63 -14.49
C LYS A 37 0.96 10.34 -13.16
N ASN A 38 2.04 10.69 -12.44
CA ASN A 38 1.99 11.15 -11.06
C ASN A 38 1.15 10.22 -10.16
N GLU A 39 1.35 8.90 -10.27
CA GLU A 39 0.55 7.92 -9.51
C GLU A 39 1.45 7.01 -8.67
N LEU A 40 1.00 6.73 -7.45
CA LEU A 40 1.44 5.58 -6.67
C LEU A 40 0.29 4.58 -6.60
N ILE A 41 0.56 3.33 -6.97
CA ILE A 41 -0.41 2.25 -6.84
C ILE A 41 0.12 1.23 -5.84
N ILE A 42 -0.71 0.87 -4.88
CA ILE A 42 -0.43 -0.16 -3.89
C ILE A 42 -1.39 -1.31 -4.14
N TYR A 43 -0.85 -2.51 -4.29
CA TYR A 43 -1.60 -3.75 -4.42
C TYR A 43 -1.41 -4.58 -3.14
N VAL A 44 -2.51 -5.09 -2.60
CA VAL A 44 -2.49 -6.06 -1.49
C VAL A 44 -3.06 -7.37 -2.00
N PHE A 45 -2.26 -8.44 -1.95
CA PHE A 45 -2.62 -9.79 -2.40
C PHE A 45 -2.88 -10.70 -1.18
N LYS A 46 -4.14 -11.05 -0.96
CA LYS A 46 -4.59 -11.94 0.12
C LYS A 46 -4.37 -13.41 -0.26
N GLY A 47 -3.46 -14.06 0.45
CA GLY A 47 -2.90 -15.40 0.22
C GLY A 47 -1.67 -15.40 -0.70
N GLY A 48 -1.00 -14.24 -0.86
CA GLY A 48 0.16 -14.08 -1.75
C GLY A 48 -0.20 -13.85 -3.22
N TYR A 49 0.74 -13.28 -3.99
CA TYR A 49 0.51 -12.87 -5.39
C TYR A 49 -0.08 -13.99 -6.26
N ALA A 50 0.56 -15.16 -6.29
CA ALA A 50 0.18 -16.25 -7.19
C ALA A 50 -1.24 -16.78 -6.91
N TYR A 51 -1.62 -16.89 -5.64
CA TYR A 51 -2.93 -17.40 -5.25
C TYR A 51 -4.04 -16.37 -5.43
N ALA A 52 -3.75 -15.09 -5.19
CA ALA A 52 -4.71 -14.01 -5.33
C ALA A 52 -5.29 -13.92 -6.76
N TRP A 53 -4.50 -14.26 -7.78
CA TRP A 53 -4.95 -14.30 -9.18
C TRP A 53 -6.03 -15.34 -9.50
N ARG A 54 -6.24 -16.34 -8.63
CA ARG A 54 -7.35 -17.29 -8.80
C ARG A 54 -8.72 -16.66 -8.52
N ASN A 55 -8.76 -15.58 -7.72
CA ASN A 55 -9.98 -14.82 -7.46
C ASN A 55 -9.67 -13.34 -7.21
N PRO A 56 -9.28 -12.59 -8.26
CA PRO A 56 -8.68 -11.27 -8.11
C PRO A 56 -9.66 -10.27 -7.48
N LYS A 57 -10.96 -10.37 -7.80
CA LYS A 57 -12.00 -9.49 -7.24
C LYS A 57 -12.12 -9.56 -5.71
N LYS A 58 -11.79 -10.71 -5.11
CA LYS A 58 -11.89 -10.92 -3.66
C LYS A 58 -10.53 -10.83 -2.96
N ARG A 59 -9.44 -11.06 -3.68
CA ARG A 59 -8.11 -11.27 -3.11
C ARG A 59 -7.10 -10.18 -3.46
N ILE A 60 -7.38 -9.35 -4.46
CA ILE A 60 -6.50 -8.24 -4.83
C ILE A 60 -7.21 -6.95 -4.48
N GLU A 61 -6.59 -6.19 -3.59
CA GLU A 61 -7.01 -4.84 -3.29
C GLU A 61 -6.05 -3.85 -3.95
N LYS A 62 -6.59 -2.86 -4.65
CA LYS A 62 -5.82 -1.85 -5.37
C LYS A 62 -6.15 -0.48 -4.80
N ILE A 63 -5.14 0.18 -4.25
CA ILE A 63 -5.22 1.54 -3.75
C ILE A 63 -4.42 2.43 -4.71
N ARG A 64 -5.06 3.42 -5.30
CA ARG A 64 -4.42 4.39 -6.19
C ARG A 64 -4.33 5.73 -5.48
N ILE A 65 -3.14 6.30 -5.44
CA ILE A 65 -2.85 7.62 -4.88
C ILE A 65 -2.37 8.51 -6.01
N ASP A 66 -3.09 9.60 -6.25
CA ASP A 66 -2.66 10.69 -7.12
C ASP A 66 -1.63 11.56 -6.38
N LEU A 67 -0.49 11.82 -7.02
CA LEU A 67 0.64 12.58 -6.49
C LEU A 67 0.64 14.03 -7.00
N SER A 68 -0.33 14.42 -7.82
CA SER A 68 -0.42 15.76 -8.42
C SER A 68 -0.68 16.86 -7.40
N ASP A 69 -1.47 16.56 -6.35
CA ASP A 69 -1.60 17.41 -5.16
C ASP A 69 -0.86 16.75 -3.99
N PRO A 70 0.32 17.27 -3.59
CA PRO A 70 1.11 16.65 -2.53
C PRO A 70 0.44 16.63 -1.15
N LYS A 71 -0.48 17.56 -0.86
CA LYS A 71 -1.19 17.61 0.43
C LYS A 71 -2.22 16.47 0.49
N LEU A 72 -3.02 16.34 -0.58
CA LEU A 72 -3.98 15.25 -0.71
C LEU A 72 -3.27 13.90 -0.79
N ALA A 73 -2.16 13.81 -1.52
CA ALA A 73 -1.34 12.61 -1.61
C ALA A 73 -0.84 12.16 -0.24
N ALA A 74 -0.32 13.07 0.59
CA ALA A 74 0.15 12.74 1.93
C ALA A 74 -0.97 12.22 2.84
N MET A 75 -2.17 12.81 2.76
CA MET A 75 -3.35 12.32 3.48
C MET A 75 -3.76 10.92 3.02
N ASN A 76 -3.87 10.71 1.71
CA ASN A 76 -4.23 9.42 1.12
C ASN A 76 -3.19 8.33 1.42
N MET A 77 -1.90 8.68 1.50
CA MET A 77 -0.85 7.75 1.93
C MET A 77 -1.00 7.33 3.38
N PHE A 78 -1.38 8.25 4.27
CA PHE A 78 -1.64 7.93 5.67
C PHE A 78 -2.87 7.01 5.81
N GLU A 79 -3.95 7.31 5.10
CA GLU A 79 -5.15 6.47 5.07
C GLU A 79 -4.85 5.07 4.53
N ALA A 80 -4.11 4.98 3.42
CA ALA A 80 -3.67 3.71 2.85
C ALA A 80 -2.81 2.93 3.84
N PHE A 81 -1.88 3.59 4.54
CA PHE A 81 -1.04 2.96 5.56
C PHE A 81 -1.89 2.34 6.67
N THR A 82 -2.78 3.11 7.28
CA THR A 82 -3.63 2.64 8.39
C THR A 82 -4.54 1.50 7.95
N HIS A 83 -5.12 1.61 6.75
CA HIS A 83 -5.98 0.57 6.20
C HIS A 83 -5.24 -0.75 5.99
N ILE A 84 -4.09 -0.73 5.30
CA ILE A 84 -3.30 -1.93 5.04
C ILE A 84 -2.75 -2.53 6.34
N GLU A 85 -2.32 -1.69 7.30
CA GLU A 85 -1.87 -2.17 8.61
C GLU A 85 -2.97 -2.93 9.36
N ASN A 86 -4.21 -2.44 9.31
CA ASN A 86 -5.36 -3.13 9.90
C ASN A 86 -5.67 -4.45 9.18
N MET A 87 -5.56 -4.49 7.85
CA MET A 87 -5.71 -5.73 7.09
C MET A 87 -4.66 -6.78 7.49
N ALA A 88 -3.39 -6.37 7.62
CA ALA A 88 -2.30 -7.26 8.03
C ALA A 88 -2.51 -7.80 9.46
N LYS A 89 -2.95 -6.94 10.39
CA LYS A 89 -3.30 -7.35 11.76
C LYS A 89 -4.48 -8.33 11.79
N GLY A 90 -5.50 -8.12 10.95
CA GLY A 90 -6.65 -9.01 10.82
C GLY A 90 -6.23 -10.39 10.27
N HIS A 91 -5.42 -10.40 9.23
CA HIS A 91 -4.89 -11.62 8.63
C HIS A 91 -4.14 -12.50 9.66
N ARG A 92 -3.25 -11.90 10.46
CA ARG A 92 -2.49 -12.64 11.49
C ARG A 92 -3.37 -13.25 12.59
N LYS A 93 -4.55 -12.70 12.86
CA LYS A 93 -5.49 -13.27 13.84
C LYS A 93 -6.24 -14.48 13.31
N GLU A 94 -6.42 -14.58 11.99
CA GLU A 94 -7.08 -15.72 11.34
C GLU A 94 -6.14 -16.91 11.13
N ALA A 95 -4.84 -16.72 11.32
CA ALA A 95 -3.80 -17.73 11.14
C ALA A 95 -3.40 -18.49 12.43
N ILE A 96 -4.00 -18.15 13.57
CA ILE A 96 -3.79 -18.77 14.90
C ILE A 96 -5.02 -19.59 15.27
#